data_AF-A0A7W1DT59-F1
#
_entry.id   AF-A0A7W1DT59-F1
#
_cell.length_a   1.000
_cell.length_b   1.000
_cell.length_c   1.000
_cell.angle_alpha   90.00
_cell.angle_beta   90.00
_cell.angle_gamma   90.00
#
_symmetry.space_group_name_H-M   'P 1'
#
loop_
_entity.id
_entity.type
_entity.pdbx_description
1 polymer ?
#
loop_
_entity_poly.entity_id
_entity_poly.type
_entity_poly.pdbx_seq_one_letter_code
_entity_poly.pdbx_strand_id
1 'polypeptide(L)'
;MRLSMLQQLAALAILSVGTACGGGGNSPTTPGTGGGPPSTSGATITIANGRVSPAEVTINAGQTVMFVNNDSRTRNVSSDAHP
;
A
#
# COMPACT_ATOMS: atom_id res chain seq x y z
N MET A 1 29.89 -39.14 35.01
CA MET A 1 29.27 -38.18 35.95
C MET A 1 29.25 -36.82 35.27
N ARG A 2 28.10 -36.16 35.33
CA ARG A 2 27.61 -35.16 34.39
C ARG A 2 28.39 -33.85 34.49
N LEU A 3 29.25 -33.61 33.51
CA LEU A 3 29.99 -32.37 33.35
C LEU A 3 29.07 -31.30 32.73
N SER A 4 28.11 -30.82 33.51
CA SER A 4 27.30 -29.64 33.15
C SER A 4 26.78 -28.95 34.41
N MET A 5 27.70 -28.72 35.35
CA MET A 5 27.59 -27.72 36.38
C MET A 5 28.28 -26.47 35.82
N LEU A 6 27.51 -25.45 35.42
CA LEU A 6 27.84 -24.03 35.53
C LEU A 6 26.74 -23.16 34.88
N GLN A 7 26.11 -22.36 35.73
CA GLN A 7 25.54 -21.04 35.45
C GLN A 7 24.14 -20.96 34.82
N GLN A 8 23.17 -21.23 35.69
CA GLN A 8 22.03 -20.33 35.87
C GLN A 8 22.52 -18.87 36.01
N LEU A 9 21.95 -17.93 35.26
CA LEU A 9 21.77 -16.55 35.69
C LEU A 9 20.65 -15.89 34.89
N ALA A 10 19.59 -15.59 35.62
CA ALA A 10 18.40 -14.87 35.19
C ALA A 10 18.71 -13.40 34.86
N ALA A 11 17.96 -12.82 33.91
CA ALA A 11 17.68 -11.38 33.69
C ALA A 11 17.40 -11.18 32.19
N LEU A 12 16.59 -10.25 31.67
CA LEU A 12 15.70 -9.21 32.18
C LEU A 12 15.32 -8.43 30.90
N ALA A 13 14.01 -8.24 30.61
CA ALA A 13 13.44 -7.24 29.69
C ALA A 13 13.92 -7.26 28.20
N ILE A 14 13.08 -6.99 27.20
CA ILE A 14 12.64 -5.64 26.85
C ILE A 14 11.36 -5.73 26.00
N LEU A 15 10.40 -4.95 26.48
CA LEU A 15 9.19 -4.48 25.84
C LEU A 15 9.48 -3.84 24.47
N SER A 16 8.93 -4.38 23.39
CA SER A 16 8.72 -3.63 22.15
C SER A 16 7.23 -3.62 21.84
N VAL A 17 6.49 -2.76 22.54
CA VAL A 17 5.19 -2.28 22.08
C VAL A 17 5.46 -1.57 20.76
N GLY A 18 5.13 -2.23 19.66
CA GLY A 18 5.09 -1.62 18.34
C GLY A 18 4.00 -0.56 18.31
N THR A 19 4.30 0.63 18.84
CA THR A 19 3.59 1.85 18.50
C THR A 19 4.04 2.25 17.09
N ALA A 20 3.55 1.51 16.09
CA ALA A 20 3.58 2.02 14.73
C ALA A 20 2.51 3.12 14.64
N CYS A 21 3.01 4.35 14.73
CA CYS A 21 2.30 5.58 14.50
C CYS A 21 1.54 5.50 13.16
N GLY A 22 0.22 5.37 13.24
CA GLY A 22 -0.70 5.70 12.16
C GLY A 22 -1.57 6.85 12.64
N GLY A 23 -0.92 7.95 13.03
CA GLY A 23 -1.58 9.18 13.44
C GLY A 23 -2.55 9.66 12.38
N GLY A 24 -3.67 10.20 12.84
CA GLY A 24 -4.76 10.69 12.00
C GLY A 24 -4.26 11.56 10.85
N GLY A 25 -4.55 11.09 9.65
CA GLY A 25 -4.40 11.81 8.39
C GLY A 25 -5.39 11.15 7.43
N ASN A 26 -6.19 11.98 6.77
CA ASN A 26 -7.31 11.60 5.90
C ASN A 26 -6.98 10.35 5.07
N SER A 27 -7.59 9.20 5.40
CA SER A 27 -7.45 8.00 4.58
C SER A 27 -8.02 8.26 3.19
N PRO A 28 -7.34 7.84 2.11
CA PRO A 28 -7.91 7.91 0.77
C PRO A 28 -9.24 7.17 0.74
N THR A 29 -10.24 7.74 0.06
CA THR A 29 -11.51 7.04 -0.16
C THR A 29 -11.26 5.88 -1.11
N THR A 30 -11.34 4.66 -0.61
CA THR A 30 -11.32 3.45 -1.45
C THR A 30 -12.54 3.45 -2.38
N PRO A 31 -12.43 3.00 -3.64
CA PRO A 31 -13.58 2.75 -4.48
C PRO A 31 -14.60 1.88 -3.73
N GLY A 32 -15.86 2.31 -3.69
CA GLY A 32 -16.91 1.57 -2.98
C GLY A 32 -17.10 0.18 -3.58
N THR A 33 -17.27 -0.83 -2.74
CA THR A 33 -17.68 -2.20 -3.13
C THR A 33 -19.19 -2.31 -3.40
N GLY A 34 -19.92 -1.19 -3.42
CA GLY A 34 -21.37 -1.16 -3.56
C GLY A 34 -21.81 -1.71 -4.91
N GLY A 35 -22.86 -2.53 -4.92
CA GLY A 35 -23.51 -3.14 -6.08
C GLY A 35 -24.21 -2.15 -7.03
N GLY A 36 -23.55 -1.04 -7.34
CA GLY A 36 -23.90 -0.16 -8.43
C GLY A 36 -23.51 -0.77 -9.79
N PRO A 37 -24.02 -0.22 -10.90
CA PRO A 37 -23.68 -0.68 -12.24
C PRO A 37 -22.15 -0.68 -12.43
N PRO A 38 -21.60 -1.61 -13.23
CA PRO A 38 -20.17 -1.77 -13.40
C PRO A 38 -19.52 -0.43 -13.71
N SER A 39 -18.53 -0.04 -12.92
CA SER A 39 -17.79 1.19 -13.10
C SER A 39 -17.29 1.26 -14.54
N THR A 40 -17.71 2.28 -15.29
CA THR A 40 -17.28 2.43 -16.67
C THR A 40 -15.79 2.77 -16.71
N SER A 41 -15.02 2.09 -17.56
CA SER A 41 -13.59 2.39 -17.76
C SER A 41 -13.44 3.82 -18.28
N GLY A 42 -12.76 4.67 -17.53
CA GLY A 42 -12.53 6.08 -17.88
C GLY A 42 -11.22 6.31 -18.62
N ALA A 43 -10.14 5.63 -18.20
CA ALA A 43 -8.83 5.76 -18.81
C ALA A 43 -7.95 4.54 -18.54
N THR A 44 -6.95 4.33 -19.41
CA THR A 44 -5.86 3.37 -19.19
C THR A 44 -4.53 4.11 -19.14
N ILE A 45 -3.76 3.87 -18.08
CA ILE A 45 -2.43 4.41 -17.87
C ILE A 45 -1.44 3.26 -17.93
N THR A 46 -0.43 3.40 -18.79
CA THR A 46 0.63 2.40 -18.97
C THR A 46 1.92 2.85 -18.30
N ILE A 47 2.55 1.94 -17.56
CA ILE A 47 3.87 2.12 -16.97
C ILE A 47 4.85 1.28 -17.77
N ALA A 48 5.81 1.91 -18.45
CA ALA A 48 6.83 1.24 -19.26
C ALA A 48 8.14 2.03 -19.27
N ASN A 49 9.27 1.31 -19.23
CA ASN A 49 10.62 1.85 -19.15
C ASN A 49 10.79 2.85 -17.99
N GLY A 50 10.11 2.60 -16.85
CA GLY A 50 10.10 3.50 -15.70
C GLY A 50 9.35 4.81 -15.91
N ARG A 51 8.55 4.94 -16.97
CA ARG A 51 7.73 6.12 -17.29
C ARG A 51 6.25 5.77 -17.22
N VAL A 52 5.42 6.76 -16.88
CA VAL A 52 3.96 6.67 -16.86
C VAL A 52 3.41 7.41 -18.08
N SER A 53 2.49 6.80 -18.83
CA SER A 53 1.90 7.39 -20.02
C SER A 53 0.45 6.93 -20.23
N PRO A 54 -0.51 7.85 -20.44
CA PRO A 54 -0.38 9.30 -20.30
C PRO A 54 -0.08 9.70 -18.83
N ALA A 55 0.59 10.85 -18.63
CA ALA A 55 0.92 11.36 -17.29
C ALA A 55 -0.28 12.06 -16.61
N GLU A 56 -1.29 12.44 -17.41
CA GLU A 56 -2.51 13.10 -16.94
C GLU A 56 -3.70 12.53 -17.71
N VAL A 57 -4.80 12.30 -17.01
CA VAL A 57 -6.08 11.86 -17.57
C VAL A 57 -7.21 12.57 -16.86
N THR A 58 -8.27 12.89 -17.59
CA THR A 58 -9.52 13.39 -17.02
C THR A 58 -10.59 12.32 -17.19
N ILE A 59 -11.25 11.95 -16.10
CA ILE A 59 -12.35 10.99 -16.09
C ILE A 59 -13.57 11.60 -15.38
N ASN A 60 -14.76 11.09 -15.67
CA ASN A 60 -15.97 11.51 -14.98
C ASN A 60 -16.06 10.81 -13.61
N ALA A 61 -16.71 11.47 -12.64
CA ALA A 61 -16.96 10.87 -11.32
C ALA A 61 -17.73 9.53 -11.46
N GLY A 62 -17.30 8.53 -10.71
CA GLY A 62 -17.85 7.16 -10.78
C GLY A 62 -17.20 6.26 -11.85
N GLN A 63 -16.27 6.78 -12.66
CA GLN A 63 -15.44 5.95 -13.55
C GLN A 63 -14.21 5.38 -12.84
N THR A 64 -13.62 4.34 -13.44
CA THR A 64 -12.40 3.68 -12.95
C THR A 64 -11.23 3.94 -13.89
N VAL A 65 -10.03 4.12 -13.32
CA VAL A 65 -8.76 4.18 -14.05
C VAL A 65 -8.07 2.81 -13.98
N MET A 66 -7.67 2.28 -15.13
CA MET A 66 -6.89 1.05 -15.21
C MET A 66 -5.40 1.36 -15.35
N PHE A 67 -4.58 0.77 -14.48
CA PHE A 67 -3.13 0.88 -14.54
C PHE A 67 -2.53 -0.43 -15.07
N VAL A 68 -1.72 -0.34 -16.13
CA VAL A 68 -1.02 -1.48 -16.74
C VAL A 68 0.48 -1.32 -16.49
N ASN A 69 1.07 -2.29 -15.79
CA ASN A 69 2.51 -2.34 -15.58
C ASN A 69 3.18 -3.23 -16.63
N ASN A 70 3.85 -2.62 -17.60
CA ASN A 70 4.66 -3.31 -18.62
C ASN A 70 6.17 -3.30 -18.27
N ASP A 71 6.53 -2.95 -17.04
CA ASP A 71 7.89 -3.08 -16.53
C ASP A 71 8.11 -4.43 -15.81
N SER A 72 9.38 -4.83 -15.70
CA SER A 72 9.80 -6.00 -14.90
C SER A 72 9.78 -5.76 -13.37
N ARG A 73 9.55 -4.51 -12.94
CA ARG A 73 9.54 -4.12 -11.52
C ARG A 73 8.11 -3.93 -11.04
N THR A 74 7.83 -4.39 -9.83
CA THR A 74 6.55 -4.11 -9.14
C THR A 74 6.35 -2.61 -8.98
N ARG A 75 5.11 -2.15 -9.22
CA ARG A 75 4.69 -0.75 -9.05
C ARG A 75 3.55 -0.69 -8.06
N ASN A 76 3.51 0.40 -7.30
CA ASN A 76 2.39 0.71 -6.41
C ASN A 76 1.75 2.03 -6.86
N VAL A 77 0.44 2.13 -6.71
CA VAL A 77 -0.31 3.37 -6.94
C VAL A 77 -0.62 3.97 -5.59
N SER A 78 -0.23 5.22 -5.39
CA SER A 78 -0.50 5.98 -4.16
C SER A 78 -1.07 7.34 -4.53
N SER A 79 -2.01 7.82 -3.72
CA SER A 79 -2.49 9.19 -3.75
C SER A 79 -1.88 9.95 -2.57
N ASP A 80 -1.59 11.23 -2.75
CA ASP A 80 -1.57 12.15 -1.61
C ASP A 80 -3.00 12.37 -1.11
N ALA A 81 -3.15 12.62 0.19
CA ALA A 81 -4.45 12.92 0.77
C ALA A 81 -4.91 14.31 0.31
N HIS A 82 -6.12 14.40 -0.26
CA HIS A 82 -6.72 15.67 -0.61
C HIS A 82 -7.34 16.31 0.65
N PRO A 83 -7.06 17.59 0.95
CA PRO A 83 -7.71 18.32 2.05
C PRO A 83 -9.22 18.46 1.87
#